data_AF-A0A3M6TUH7-F1
#
_entry.id   AF-A0A3M6TUH7-F1
#
_cell.length_a   1.000
_cell.length_b   1.000
_cell.length_c   1.000
_cell.angle_alpha   90.00
_cell.angle_beta   90.00
_cell.angle_gamma   90.00
#
_symmetry.space_group_name_H-M   'P 1'
#
loop_
_entity.id
_entity.type
_entity.pdbx_description
1 polymer ?
#
loop_
_entity_poly.entity_id
_entity_poly.type
_entity_poly.pdbx_seq_one_letter_code
_entity_poly.pdbx_strand_id
1 'polypeptide(L)' 'DEVDVIPCFDCCGKQNKETEDFIILVNHKLGIKSCCLRPLFLFAYKMLLKRCREREKDCSLSVTETVQLSRAVL' A
#
# COMPACT_ATOMS: atom_id res chain seq x y z
N ASP A 1 -9.38 -12.43 -10.71
CA ASP A 1 -10.00 -12.16 -9.40
C ASP A 1 -9.03 -12.22 -8.23
N GLU A 2 -7.94 -13.00 -8.32
CA GLU A 2 -6.88 -12.98 -7.30
C GLU A 2 -5.85 -11.89 -7.62
N VAL A 3 -5.55 -11.06 -6.61
CA VAL A 3 -4.39 -10.16 -6.59
C VAL A 3 -3.26 -10.91 -5.90
N ASP A 4 -2.09 -10.92 -6.52
CA ASP A 4 -0.91 -11.61 -5.99
C ASP A 4 0.20 -10.61 -5.65
N VAL A 5 1.03 -10.94 -4.66
CA VAL A 5 2.16 -10.11 -4.25
C VAL A 5 3.43 -10.67 -4.86
N ILE A 6 4.02 -9.93 -5.79
CA ILE A 6 5.26 -10.32 -6.47
C ILE A 6 6.45 -9.91 -5.59
N PRO A 7 7.29 -10.84 -5.11
CA PRO A 7 8.47 -10.50 -4.31
C PRO A 7 9.45 -9.62 -5.10
N CYS A 8 9.71 -8.41 -4.63
CA CYS A 8 10.50 -7.40 -5.34
C CYS A 8 11.24 -6.47 -4.34
N PHE A 9 12.09 -7.01 -3.46
CA PHE A 9 12.63 -6.24 -2.33
C PHE A 9 13.61 -5.11 -2.70
N ASP A 10 14.38 -5.27 -3.80
CA ASP A 10 15.42 -4.31 -4.22
C ASP A 10 15.00 -3.41 -5.39
N CYS A 11 13.75 -3.51 -5.84
CA CYS A 11 13.26 -2.85 -7.06
C CYS A 11 13.08 -1.33 -6.88
N CYS A 12 12.83 -0.90 -5.64
CA CYS A 12 12.55 0.50 -5.33
C CYS A 12 13.82 1.40 -5.20
N GLY A 13 15.03 0.86 -5.42
CA GLY A 13 16.31 1.60 -5.27
C GLY A 13 17.27 1.57 -6.46
N LYS A 14 17.08 0.64 -7.42
CA LYS A 14 17.91 0.54 -8.64
C LYS A 14 17.38 1.38 -9.81
N GLN A 15 16.58 2.41 -9.50
CA GLN A 15 15.82 3.22 -10.46
C GLN A 15 16.70 4.19 -11.23
N ASN A 16 17.46 3.66 -12.19
CA ASN A 16 17.87 4.42 -13.36
C ASN A 16 16.87 4.10 -14.48
N LYS A 17 16.11 5.13 -14.89
CA LYS A 17 15.19 5.19 -16.05
C LYS A 17 13.73 4.83 -15.75
N GLU A 18 12.92 5.87 -15.81
CA GLU A 18 11.58 5.93 -16.42
C GLU A 18 10.73 4.65 -16.39
N THR A 19 9.67 4.72 -15.56
CA THR A 19 8.41 3.96 -15.72
C THR A 19 8.54 2.43 -15.59
N GLU A 20 8.93 1.97 -14.40
CA GLU A 20 8.60 0.60 -14.00
C GLU A 20 7.23 0.57 -13.31
N ASP A 21 6.29 -0.18 -13.87
CA ASP A 21 4.97 -0.34 -13.27
C ASP A 21 5.05 -1.17 -11.98
N PHE A 22 4.52 -0.62 -10.89
CA PHE A 22 4.41 -1.29 -9.58
C PHE A 22 3.22 -2.26 -9.51
N ILE A 23 2.26 -2.08 -10.42
CA ILE A 23 1.08 -2.91 -10.60
C ILE A 23 1.17 -3.51 -11.99
N ILE A 24 1.21 -4.83 -12.07
CA ILE A 24 1.42 -5.56 -13.33
C ILE A 24 0.20 -6.44 -13.57
N LEU A 25 -0.33 -6.43 -14.78
CA LEU A 25 -1.40 -7.33 -15.19
C LEU A 25 -0.83 -8.35 -16.19
N VAL A 26 -0.74 -9.63 -15.80
CA VAL A 26 -0.29 -10.72 -16.68
C VAL A 26 -1.35 -11.81 -16.71
N ASN A 27 -1.80 -12.21 -17.90
CA ASN A 27 -2.78 -13.29 -18.07
C ASN A 27 -4.02 -13.15 -17.17
N HIS A 28 -4.58 -11.94 -17.06
CA HIS A 28 -5.72 -11.60 -16.19
C HIS A 28 -5.49 -11.75 -14.68
N LYS A 29 -4.24 -11.91 -14.23
CA LYS A 29 -3.85 -11.85 -12.82
C LYS A 29 -3.17 -10.52 -12.52
N LEU A 30 -3.65 -9.84 -11.48
CA LEU A 30 -3.09 -8.58 -11.02
C LEU A 30 -1.99 -8.87 -10.01
N GLY A 31 -0.79 -8.38 -10.26
CA GLY A 31 0.37 -8.52 -9.40
C GLY A 31 0.82 -7.17 -8.85
N ILE A 32 1.09 -7.12 -7.55
CA ILE A 32 1.63 -5.93 -6.88
C ILE A 32 3.05 -6.24 -6.42
N LYS A 33 4.03 -5.42 -6.84
CA LYS A 33 5.42 -5.58 -6.42
C LYS A 33 5.57 -5.31 -4.91
N SER A 34 6.22 -6.20 -4.18
CA SER A 34 6.28 -6.11 -2.71
C SER A 34 6.96 -4.83 -2.19
N CYS A 35 7.86 -4.19 -2.95
CA CYS A 35 8.47 -2.94 -2.49
C CYS A 35 7.51 -1.75 -2.43
N CYS A 36 6.36 -1.79 -3.11
CA CYS A 36 5.37 -0.71 -3.03
C CYS A 36 4.34 -0.92 -1.90
N LEU A 37 4.23 -2.12 -1.31
CA LEU A 37 3.26 -2.41 -0.26
C LEU A 37 3.46 -1.54 0.99
N ARG A 38 4.70 -1.43 1.50
CA ARG A 38 4.99 -0.62 2.69
C ARG A 38 4.73 0.88 2.45
N PRO A 39 5.19 1.50 1.34
CA PRO A 39 4.79 2.87 0.98
C PRO A 39 3.27 3.06 0.87
N LEU A 40 2.56 2.17 0.20
CA LEU A 40 1.10 2.24 0.02
C LEU A 40 0.36 2.15 1.37
N PHE A 41 0.77 1.21 2.22
CA PHE A 41 0.24 1.08 3.57
C PHE A 41 0.43 2.36 4.39
N LEU A 42 1.65 2.92 4.38
CA LEU A 42 1.94 4.16 5.11
C LEU A 42 1.17 5.36 4.56
N PHE A 43 0.97 5.43 3.25
CA PHE A 43 0.17 6.48 2.62
C PHE A 43 -1.29 6.40 3.07
N ALA A 44 -1.90 5.21 2.96
CA ALA A 44 -3.28 4.99 3.37
C ALA A 44 -3.46 5.23 4.89
N TYR A 45 -2.51 4.78 5.71
CA TYR A 45 -2.46 5.05 7.15
C TYR A 45 -2.45 6.55 7.46
N LYS A 46 -1.58 7.33 6.79
CA LYS A 46 -1.52 8.79 6.97
C LYS A 46 -2.81 9.49 6.56
N MET A 47 -3.45 9.05 5.48
CA MET A 47 -4.73 9.62 5.02
C MET A 47 -5.85 9.37 6.03
N LEU A 48 -5.90 8.17 6.61
CA LEU A 48 -6.85 7.83 7.66
C LEU A 48 -6.60 8.62 8.95
N LEU A 49 -5.34 8.72 9.40
CA LEU A 49 -4.98 9.57 10.54
C LEU A 49 -5.35 11.03 10.32
N LYS A 50 -5.19 11.56 9.10
CA LYS A 50 -5.57 12.94 8.78
C LYS A 50 -7.08 13.13 8.93
N ARG A 51 -7.90 12.25 8.35
CA ARG A 51 -9.37 12.28 8.50
C ARG A 51 -9.82 12.15 9.96
N CYS A 52 -9.12 11.31 10.71
CA CYS A 52 -9.33 11.12 12.14
C CYS A 52 -9.04 12.41 12.93
N ARG A 53 -7.91 13.09 12.64
CA ARG A 53 -7.55 14.36 13.27
C ARG A 53 -8.47 15.53 12.95
N GLU A 54 -9.09 15.52 11.77
CA GLU A 54 -10.13 16.48 11.40
C GLU A 54 -11.40 16.33 12.25
N ARG A 55 -11.62 15.15 12.86
CA ARG A 55 -12.75 14.86 13.74
C ARG A 55 -12.39 15.03 15.23
N GLU A 56 -11.18 14.67 15.65
CA GLU A 56 -10.70 14.78 17.05
C GLU A 56 -9.22 15.17 17.14
N LYS A 57 -8.85 16.09 18.04
CA LYS A 57 -7.47 16.62 18.17
C LYS A 57 -6.41 15.56 18.53
N ASP A 58 -6.78 14.52 19.27
CA ASP A 58 -5.90 13.43 19.72
C ASP A 58 -6.35 12.07 19.14
N CYS A 59 -6.42 11.99 17.80
CA CYS A 59 -6.91 10.78 17.15
C CYS A 59 -5.76 9.84 16.76
N SER A 60 -5.86 8.59 17.23
CA SER A 60 -5.07 7.44 16.82
C SER A 60 -6.00 6.42 16.17
N LEU A 61 -5.50 5.65 15.19
CA LEU A 61 -6.32 4.62 14.57
C LEU A 61 -6.57 3.50 15.58
N SER A 62 -7.84 3.12 15.71
CA SER A 62 -8.21 1.94 16.48
C SER A 62 -7.57 0.68 15.88
N VAL A 63 -7.48 -0.37 16.70
CA VAL A 63 -7.00 -1.69 16.24
C VAL A 63 -7.84 -2.17 15.05
N THR A 64 -9.16 -1.95 15.08
CA THR A 64 -10.08 -2.32 14.00
C THR A 64 -9.77 -1.59 12.70
N GLU A 65 -9.55 -0.27 12.74
CA GLU A 65 -9.20 0.51 11.54
C GLU A 65 -7.83 0.12 10.98
N THR A 66 -6.89 -0.21 11.86
CA THR A 66 -5.57 -0.72 11.46
C THR A 66 -5.68 -2.09 10.76
N VAL A 67 -6.52 -2.99 11.27
CA VAL A 67 -6.77 -4.29 10.64
C VAL A 67 -7.48 -4.12 9.29
N GLN A 68 -8.48 -3.26 9.22
CA GLN A 68 -9.17 -2.96 7.96
C GLN A 68 -8.23 -2.36 6.91
N LEU A 69 -7.32 -1.48 7.33
CA LEU A 69 -6.30 -0.92 6.45
C LEU A 69 -5.36 -2.01 5.90
N SER A 70 -4.88 -2.90 6.76
CA SER A 70 -4.03 -4.02 6.35
C SER A 70 -4.72 -4.91 5.32
N ARG A 71 -6.03 -5.14 5.46
CA ARG A 71 -6.86 -5.93 4.53
C ARG A 71 -7.25 -5.19 3.25
N ALA A 72 -7.11 -3.86 3.20
CA ALA A 72 -7.40 -3.08 2.00
C ALA A 72 -6.16 -2.93 1.10
N VAL A 73 -4.97 -3.13 1.67
CA VAL A 73 -3.69 -3.04 0.96
C VAL A 73 -3.19 -4.42 0.51
N LEU A 74 -3.71 -5.50 1.10
CA LEU A 74 -3.40 -6.90 0.81
C LEU A 74 -4.65 -7.62 0.31
#